data_AF-R1D237-F1
#
_entry.id   AF-R1D237-F1
#
_cell.length_a   1.000
_cell.length_b   1.000
_cell.length_c   1.000
_cell.angle_alpha   90.00
_cell.angle_beta   90.00
_cell.angle_gamma   90.00
#
_symmetry.space_group_name_H-M   'P 1'
#
loop_
_entity.id
_entity.type
_entity.pdbx_description
1 polymer ?
#
loop_
_entity_poly.entity_id
_entity_poly.type
_entity_poly.pdbx_seq_one_letter_code
_entity_poly.pdbx_strand_id
1 'polypeptide(L)'
;STPGGTNAALALFAARDVVYLQGRNDTCDCNPTTAGCGCLSHGLETTCADELMGRFRLMRGRLYYAQLQAHFNASPAVHSMVEVPNVGHDHTLMWQSTQGLDAIFRW
;
A
#
# COMPACT_ATOMS: atom_id res chain seq x y z
N SER A 1 -10.56 18.40 20.73
CA SER A 1 -10.58 18.17 19.26
C SER A 1 -11.88 18.74 18.72
N THR A 2 -11.84 19.58 17.69
CA THR A 2 -13.07 20.11 17.07
C THR A 2 -13.66 18.99 16.20
N PRO A 3 -14.84 18.42 16.55
CA PRO A 3 -15.37 17.24 15.88
C PRO A 3 -15.59 17.42 14.36
N GLY A 4 -15.71 18.67 13.89
CA GLY A 4 -15.83 18.99 12.46
C GLY A 4 -14.55 18.79 11.64
N GLY A 5 -13.36 18.93 12.25
CA GLY A 5 -12.09 18.83 11.52
C GLY A 5 -11.79 17.41 11.03
N THR A 6 -11.97 16.42 11.89
CA THR A 6 -11.75 15.01 11.56
C THR A 6 -12.74 14.52 10.51
N ASN A 7 -14.02 14.84 10.64
CA ASN A 7 -15.03 14.41 9.68
C ASN A 7 -14.84 15.08 8.31
N ALA A 8 -14.45 16.36 8.28
CA ALA A 8 -14.12 17.04 7.03
C ALA A 8 -12.89 16.41 6.35
N ALA A 9 -11.85 16.08 7.11
CA ALA A 9 -10.66 15.41 6.58
C ALA A 9 -10.99 14.02 6.01
N LEU A 10 -11.82 13.24 6.70
CA LEU A 10 -12.27 11.92 6.22
C LEU A 10 -13.08 12.03 4.93
N ALA A 11 -13.99 13.01 4.84
CA ALA A 11 -14.77 13.24 3.61
C ALA A 11 -13.88 13.67 2.43
N LEU A 12 -12.89 14.53 2.67
CA LEU A 12 -11.93 14.93 1.64
C LEU A 12 -11.03 13.78 1.19
N PHE A 13 -10.62 12.91 2.10
CA PHE A 13 -9.85 11.73 1.77
C PHE A 13 -10.68 10.73 0.97
N ALA A 14 -11.91 10.44 1.38
CA ALA A 14 -12.82 9.52 0.68
C ALA A 14 -13.11 9.94 -0.78
N ALA A 15 -13.08 11.25 -1.06
CA ALA A 15 -13.30 11.80 -2.39
C ALA A 15 -12.02 12.02 -3.21
N ARG A 16 -10.83 11.74 -2.64
CA ARG A 16 -9.56 11.97 -3.32
C ARG A 16 -9.28 10.83 -4.30
N ASP A 17 -8.76 11.17 -5.46
CA ASP A 17 -8.17 10.19 -6.36
C ASP A 17 -6.84 9.69 -5.80
N VAL A 18 -6.82 8.44 -5.35
CA VAL A 18 -5.66 7.82 -4.68
C VAL A 18 -5.38 6.46 -5.32
N VAL A 19 -4.15 6.29 -5.79
CA VAL A 19 -3.64 5.01 -6.28
C VAL A 19 -2.78 4.35 -5.20
N TYR A 20 -3.19 3.17 -4.73
CA TYR A 20 -2.40 2.29 -3.89
C TYR A 20 -1.52 1.41 -4.79
N LEU A 21 -0.32 1.89 -5.11
CA LEU A 21 0.63 1.20 -5.98
C LEU A 21 1.49 0.23 -5.16
N GLN A 22 1.51 -1.05 -5.53
CA GLN A 22 2.23 -2.11 -4.79
C GLN A 22 3.06 -2.99 -5.72
N GLY A 23 4.27 -3.37 -5.29
CA GLY A 23 5.05 -4.39 -5.98
C GLY A 23 4.43 -5.77 -5.81
N ARG A 24 4.14 -6.48 -6.90
CA ARG A 24 3.50 -7.81 -6.86
C ARG A 24 4.37 -8.89 -6.21
N ASN A 25 5.69 -8.66 -6.16
CA ASN A 25 6.67 -9.53 -5.53
C ASN A 25 7.16 -8.97 -4.18
N ASP A 26 6.54 -7.92 -3.63
CA ASP A 26 6.86 -7.40 -2.28
C ASP A 26 6.21 -8.29 -1.21
N THR A 27 6.62 -9.56 -1.23
CA THR A 27 6.08 -10.66 -0.43
C THR A 27 7.05 -11.15 0.62
N CYS A 28 8.14 -10.41 0.87
CA CYS A 28 9.09 -10.80 1.89
C CYS A 28 8.55 -10.50 3.29
N ASP A 29 8.67 -11.49 4.17
CA ASP A 29 8.15 -11.49 5.54
C ASP A 29 9.24 -11.34 6.62
N CYS A 30 10.46 -11.00 6.21
CA CYS A 30 11.61 -10.83 7.07
C CYS A 30 12.50 -9.67 6.63
N ASN A 31 13.38 -9.22 7.53
CA ASN A 31 14.45 -8.29 7.21
C ASN A 31 15.72 -9.07 6.80
N PRO A 32 16.63 -8.52 5.97
CA PRO A 32 17.82 -9.23 5.51
C PRO A 32 18.78 -9.54 6.67
N THR A 33 18.68 -8.77 7.76
CA THR A 33 19.42 -8.98 9.01
C THR A 33 18.88 -10.16 9.83
N THR A 34 17.69 -10.66 9.53
CA THR A 34 17.10 -11.84 10.15
C THR A 34 17.76 -13.10 9.60
N ALA A 35 18.33 -13.94 10.48
CA ALA A 35 18.92 -15.21 10.08
C ALA A 35 17.91 -16.08 9.33
N GLY A 36 18.30 -16.59 8.15
CA GLY A 36 17.44 -17.40 7.30
C GLY A 36 16.50 -16.60 6.38
N CYS A 37 16.61 -15.27 6.33
CA CYS A 37 15.80 -14.47 5.42
C CYS A 37 16.25 -14.68 3.96
N GLY A 38 15.38 -15.30 3.15
CA GLY A 38 15.67 -15.67 1.75
C GLY A 38 15.40 -14.56 0.73
N CYS A 39 15.28 -13.31 1.14
CA CYS A 39 14.87 -12.21 0.27
C CYS A 39 15.80 -10.99 0.39
N LEU A 40 15.79 -10.14 -0.64
CA LEU A 40 16.50 -8.86 -0.66
C LEU A 40 15.52 -7.70 -0.46
N SER A 41 14.81 -7.70 0.67
CA SER A 41 13.89 -6.63 1.08
C SER A 41 14.29 -6.12 2.44
N HIS A 42 14.37 -4.81 2.62
CA HIS A 42 14.84 -4.16 3.85
C HIS A 42 13.73 -3.35 4.51
N GLY A 43 13.86 -3.07 5.80
CA GLY A 43 13.00 -2.12 6.52
C GLY A 43 11.56 -2.59 6.71
N LEU A 44 11.32 -3.89 6.83
CA LEU A 44 9.98 -4.39 7.15
C LEU A 44 9.71 -4.13 8.63
N GLU A 45 8.65 -3.38 8.93
CA GLU A 45 8.23 -3.12 10.29
C GLU A 45 7.59 -4.38 10.91
N THR A 46 7.98 -4.71 12.14
CA THR A 46 7.60 -5.95 12.84
C THR A 46 7.05 -5.69 14.25
N THR A 47 6.42 -4.54 14.49
CA THR A 47 5.68 -4.36 15.76
C THR A 47 4.39 -5.17 15.72
N CYS A 48 3.77 -5.39 16.89
CA CYS A 48 2.50 -6.12 16.96
C CYS A 48 1.40 -5.49 16.06
N ALA A 49 1.40 -4.17 15.91
CA ALA A 49 0.44 -3.47 15.05
C ALA A 49 0.71 -3.76 13.55
N ASP A 50 1.97 -3.88 13.16
CA ASP A 50 2.37 -4.17 11.78
C ASP A 50 2.04 -5.61 11.39
N GLU A 51 2.27 -6.55 12.31
CA GLU A 51 1.94 -7.97 12.10
C GLU A 51 0.43 -8.20 11.97
N LEU A 52 -0.38 -7.41 12.70
CA LEU A 52 -1.84 -7.45 12.57
C LEU A 52 -2.31 -7.04 11.17
N MET A 53 -1.62 -6.10 10.53
CA MET A 53 -1.93 -5.63 9.17
C MET A 53 -1.55 -6.65 8.09
N GLY A 54 -0.75 -7.67 8.43
CA GLY A 54 -0.33 -8.72 7.50
C GLY A 54 1.18 -8.97 7.52
N ARG A 55 1.54 -10.15 6.99
CA ARG A 55 2.90 -10.70 7.08
C ARG A 55 3.94 -9.97 6.23
N PHE A 56 3.55 -9.41 5.09
CA PHE A 56 4.43 -8.72 4.14
C PHE A 56 3.71 -7.54 3.48
N ARG A 57 4.44 -6.65 2.82
CA ARG A 57 3.91 -5.35 2.36
C ARG A 57 2.77 -5.47 1.37
N LEU A 58 2.84 -6.39 0.41
CA LEU A 58 1.72 -6.62 -0.53
C LEU A 58 0.43 -7.03 0.20
N MET A 59 0.52 -7.90 1.21
CA MET A 59 -0.64 -8.30 2.02
C MET A 59 -1.20 -7.10 2.80
N ARG A 60 -0.32 -6.31 3.42
CA ARG A 60 -0.71 -5.09 4.14
C ARG A 60 -1.43 -4.11 3.24
N GLY A 61 -0.92 -3.86 2.03
CA GLY A 61 -1.55 -2.99 1.04
C GLY A 61 -2.94 -3.48 0.63
N ARG A 62 -3.09 -4.79 0.36
CA ARG A 62 -4.38 -5.40 -0.01
C ARG A 62 -5.40 -5.30 1.13
N LEU A 63 -5.00 -5.62 2.36
CA LEU A 63 -5.87 -5.55 3.53
C LEU A 63 -6.27 -4.11 3.87
N TYR A 64 -5.33 -3.18 3.77
CA TYR A 64 -5.62 -1.75 3.93
C TYR A 64 -6.63 -1.26 2.90
N TYR A 65 -6.43 -1.60 1.62
CA TYR A 65 -7.38 -1.23 0.56
C TYR A 65 -8.77 -1.84 0.80
N ALA A 66 -8.85 -3.12 1.18
CA ALA A 66 -10.12 -3.77 1.54
C ALA A 66 -10.80 -3.07 2.72
N GLN A 67 -10.03 -2.68 3.75
CA GLN A 67 -10.55 -1.94 4.90
C GLN A 67 -11.07 -0.56 4.51
N LEU A 68 -10.41 0.14 3.59
CA LEU A 68 -10.89 1.42 3.07
C LEU A 68 -12.22 1.29 2.32
N GLN A 69 -12.35 0.25 1.49
CA GLN A 69 -13.60 -0.04 0.78
C GLN A 69 -14.73 -0.33 1.77
N ALA A 70 -14.46 -1.10 2.84
CA ALA A 70 -15.43 -1.35 3.90
C ALA A 70 -15.78 -0.08 4.69
N HIS A 71 -14.80 0.76 5.01
CA HIS A 71 -14.99 1.96 5.83
C HIS A 71 -15.78 3.05 5.13
N PHE A 72 -15.51 3.29 3.84
CA PHE A 72 -16.17 4.32 3.04
C PHE A 72 -17.39 3.80 2.27
N ASN A 73 -17.94 2.64 2.66
CA ASN A 73 -19.10 2.00 2.04
C ASN A 73 -18.99 1.89 0.50
N ALA A 74 -17.86 1.37 0.04
CA ALA A 74 -17.59 1.11 -1.36
C ALA A 74 -17.98 2.29 -2.25
N SER A 75 -17.58 3.52 -1.92
CA SER A 75 -17.52 4.59 -2.92
C SER A 75 -16.31 4.28 -3.82
N PRO A 76 -16.47 3.42 -4.85
CA PRO A 76 -15.36 2.70 -5.46
C PRO A 76 -14.74 3.52 -6.60
N ALA A 77 -15.20 4.75 -6.82
CA ALA A 77 -14.93 5.47 -8.05
C ALA A 77 -13.59 6.23 -8.03
N VAL A 78 -13.00 6.49 -6.86
CA VAL A 78 -11.83 7.39 -6.76
C VAL A 78 -10.58 6.71 -6.19
N HIS A 79 -10.72 5.69 -5.36
CA HIS A 79 -9.58 4.93 -4.85
C HIS A 79 -9.35 3.72 -5.75
N SER A 80 -8.10 3.47 -6.14
CA SER A 80 -7.72 2.30 -6.94
C SER A 80 -6.48 1.63 -6.37
N MET A 81 -6.38 0.31 -6.56
CA MET A 81 -5.18 -0.45 -6.20
C MET A 81 -4.57 -1.04 -7.45
N VAL A 82 -3.26 -0.84 -7.62
CA VAL A 82 -2.52 -1.30 -8.80
C VAL A 82 -1.30 -2.09 -8.33
N GLU A 83 -1.16 -3.31 -8.85
CA GLU A 83 0.00 -4.15 -8.58
C GLU A 83 0.97 -4.10 -9.77
N VAL A 84 2.24 -3.80 -9.49
CA VAL A 84 3.32 -3.75 -10.47
C VAL A 84 3.91 -5.16 -10.63
N PRO A 85 3.77 -5.80 -11.81
CA PRO A 85 4.23 -7.17 -12.01
C PRO A 85 5.76 -7.25 -11.92
N ASN A 86 6.25 -8.35 -11.34
CA ASN A 86 7.68 -8.67 -11.21
C ASN A 86 8.52 -7.68 -10.37
N VAL A 87 7.89 -6.78 -9.60
CA VAL A 87 8.58 -5.81 -8.75
C VAL A 87 8.38 -6.13 -7.27
N GLY A 88 9.47 -6.15 -6.52
CA GLY A 88 9.49 -6.31 -5.06
C GLY A 88 9.60 -4.97 -4.33
N HIS A 89 10.40 -4.93 -3.27
CA HIS A 89 10.67 -3.70 -2.51
C HIS A 89 11.75 -2.82 -3.17
N ASP A 90 11.49 -2.34 -4.39
CA ASP A 90 12.45 -1.58 -5.20
C ASP A 90 11.85 -0.28 -5.75
N HIS A 91 12.33 0.86 -5.26
CA HIS A 91 11.80 2.17 -5.67
C HIS A 91 12.06 2.49 -7.15
N THR A 92 13.20 2.05 -7.71
CA THR A 92 13.60 2.37 -9.09
C THR A 92 12.69 1.63 -10.05
N LEU A 93 12.46 0.34 -9.80
CA LEU A 93 11.55 -0.48 -10.62
C LEU A 93 10.10 -0.02 -10.50
N MET A 94 9.65 0.42 -9.32
CA MET A 94 8.31 1.01 -9.17
C MET A 94 8.18 2.30 -9.99
N TRP A 95 9.14 3.22 -9.90
CA TRP A 95 9.15 4.48 -10.64
C TRP A 95 9.18 4.29 -12.16
N GLN A 96 10.01 3.36 -12.65
CA GLN A 96 10.18 3.12 -14.08
C GLN A 96 9.08 2.23 -14.69
N SER A 97 8.22 1.63 -13.86
CA SER A 97 7.13 0.80 -14.35
C SER A 97 6.05 1.61 -15.08
N THR A 98 5.40 1.01 -16.08
CA THR A 98 4.24 1.61 -16.75
C THR A 98 3.16 2.00 -15.74
N GLN A 99 2.88 1.12 -14.76
CA GLN A 99 1.90 1.35 -13.71
C GLN A 99 2.26 2.54 -12.80
N GLY A 100 3.54 2.69 -12.46
CA GLY A 100 4.02 3.80 -11.64
C GLY A 100 3.94 5.15 -12.36
N LEU A 101 4.36 5.18 -13.63
CA LEU A 101 4.24 6.38 -14.45
C LEU A 101 2.77 6.76 -14.70
N ASP A 102 1.90 5.79 -14.98
CA ASP A 102 0.46 6.04 -15.14
C ASP A 102 -0.19 6.54 -13.84
N ALA A 103 0.16 5.95 -12.69
CA ALA A 103 -0.36 6.37 -11.39
C ALA A 103 -0.01 7.83 -11.01
N ILE A 104 1.15 8.32 -11.46
CA ILE A 104 1.63 9.68 -11.12
C ILE A 104 1.23 10.70 -12.19
N PHE A 105 1.38 10.34 -13.47
CA PHE A 105 1.30 11.28 -14.59
C PHE A 105 0.10 11.07 -15.50
N ARG A 106 -0.68 9.98 -15.34
CA ARG A 106 -1.70 9.56 -16.31
C ARG A 106 -1.08 9.37 -17.71
N TRP A 107 0.07 8.70 -17.73
CA TRP A 107 0.99 8.56 -18.87
C TRP A 107 0.35 7.87 -20.08
#